data_AF-A0A1Q8QX84-F1
#
_entry.id   AF-A0A1Q8QX84-F1
#
_cell.length_a   1.000
_cell.length_b   1.000
_cell.length_c   1.000
_cell.angle_alpha   90.00
_cell.angle_beta   90.00
_cell.angle_gamma   90.00
#
_symmetry.space_group_name_H-M   'P 1'
#
loop_
_entity.id
_entity.type
_entity.pdbx_description
1 polymer ?
#
loop_
_entity_poly.entity_id
_entity_poly.type
_entity_poly.pdbx_seq_one_letter_code
_entity_poly.pdbx_strand_id
1 'polypeptide(L)' 'MSIWKLVEEVIEELNKRFHPDGYNVGVNVGAAARQTVFYLHVHVIPRYQGDVSDPRGGIRNIKKSLVPNTGEGEE' A
#
# COMPACT_ATOMS: atom_id res chain seq x y z
N MET A 1 17.29 10.24 -13.47
CA MET A 1 15.83 10.13 -13.25
C MET A 1 15.63 9.10 -12.13
N SER A 2 15.08 9.49 -10.97
CA SER A 2 15.01 8.65 -9.77
C SER A 2 13.67 7.90 -9.68
N ILE A 3 13.62 6.85 -8.85
CA ILE A 3 12.40 6.07 -8.53
C ILE A 3 11.22 6.96 -8.14
N TRP A 4 11.49 8.07 -7.45
CA TRP A 4 10.45 8.96 -6.95
C TRP A 4 9.69 9.68 -8.08
N LYS A 5 10.36 10.00 -9.17
CA LYS A 5 9.69 10.60 -10.34
C LYS A 5 8.65 9.64 -10.93
N LEU A 6 8.97 8.35 -11.01
CA LEU A 6 8.02 7.35 -11.50
C LEU A 6 6.81 7.22 -10.56
N VAL A 7 7.02 7.35 -9.24
CA VAL A 7 5.93 7.35 -8.26
C VAL A 7 4.99 8.54 -8.48
N GLU A 8 5.54 9.74 -8.72
CA GLU A 8 4.75 10.95 -9.02
C GLU A 8 3.93 10.78 -10.32
N GLU A 9 4.54 10.25 -11.39
CA GLU A 9 3.85 9.96 -12.65
C GLU A 9 2.70 8.95 -12.47
N VAL A 10 2.89 7.91 -11.66
CA VAL A 10 1.84 6.94 -11.34
C VAL A 10 0.70 7.61 -10.56
N ILE A 11 1.01 8.46 -9.57
CA ILE A 11 -0.01 9.19 -8.79
C ILE A 11 -0.82 10.12 -9.70
N GLU A 12 -0.18 10.84 -10.61
CA GLU A 12 -0.88 11.71 -11.58
C GLU A 12 -1.84 10.91 -12.46
N GLU A 13 -1.42 9.76 -12.98
CA GLU A 13 -2.28 8.89 -13.80
C GLU A 13 -3.44 8.31 -13.00
N LEU A 14 -3.22 7.93 -11.74
CA LEU A 14 -4.29 7.43 -10.85
C LEU A 14 -5.28 8.55 -10.50
N ASN A 15 -4.82 9.78 -10.26
CA ASN A 15 -5.67 10.93 -10.00
C ASN A 15 -6.63 11.23 -11.17
N LYS A 16 -6.13 11.15 -12.41
CA LYS A 16 -6.94 11.39 -13.62
C LYS A 16 -8.07 10.37 -13.80
N ARG A 17 -7.87 9.13 -13.35
CA ARG A 17 -8.76 8.00 -13.64
C ARG A 17 -9.71 7.66 -12.51
N PHE A 18 -9.25 7.79 -11.27
CA PHE A 18 -9.92 7.19 -10.11
C PHE A 18 -10.21 8.15 -8.96
N HIS A 19 -9.74 9.40 -9.06
CA HIS A 19 -9.92 10.47 -8.07
C HIS A 19 -9.76 10.01 -6.59
N PRO A 20 -8.63 9.39 -6.19
CA PRO A 20 -8.44 8.97 -4.80
C PRO A 20 -8.33 10.17 -3.85
N ASP A 21 -8.79 10.00 -2.61
CA ASP A 21 -8.70 11.03 -1.56
C ASP A 21 -7.29 11.10 -0.93
N GLY A 22 -6.46 10.09 -1.18
CA GLY A 22 -5.08 10.04 -0.71
C GLY A 22 -4.35 8.79 -1.19
N TYR A 23 -3.11 8.62 -0.73
CA TYR A 23 -2.28 7.48 -1.10
C TYR A 23 -1.48 6.97 0.10
N ASN A 24 -1.25 5.66 0.14
CA ASN A 24 -0.13 5.10 0.87
C ASN A 24 0.97 4.70 -0.12
N VAL A 25 2.19 5.19 0.14
CA VAL A 25 3.38 4.87 -0.65
C VAL A 25 4.42 4.26 0.27
N GLY A 26 4.96 3.09 -0.08
CA GLY A 26 5.93 2.42 0.78
C GLY A 26 6.67 1.25 0.13
N VAL A 27 7.69 0.78 0.84
CA VAL A 27 8.60 -0.30 0.44
C VAL A 27 8.81 -1.21 1.64
N ASN A 28 8.76 -2.52 1.42
CA ASN A 28 9.14 -3.52 2.41
C ASN A 28 10.54 -4.04 2.09
N VAL A 29 11.44 -4.02 3.07
CA VAL A 29 12.83 -4.48 2.92
C VAL A 29 13.10 -5.62 3.89
N GLY A 30 13.28 -6.82 3.34
CA GLY A 30 13.51 -8.05 4.10
C GLY A 30 12.23 -8.76 4.56
N ALA A 31 12.37 -10.05 4.86
CA ALA A 31 11.25 -10.92 5.24
C ALA A 31 10.51 -10.43 6.49
N ALA A 32 11.23 -9.92 7.51
CA ALA A 32 10.63 -9.38 8.73
C ALA A 32 9.72 -8.17 8.47
N ALA A 33 9.98 -7.41 7.39
CA ALA A 33 9.13 -6.32 6.93
C ALA A 33 7.99 -6.79 6.00
N ARG A 34 7.76 -8.10 5.88
CA ARG A 34 6.79 -8.73 4.97
C ARG A 34 7.11 -8.54 3.47
N GLN A 35 8.40 -8.45 3.09
CA GLN A 35 8.78 -8.56 1.69
C GLN A 35 8.61 -10.02 1.21
N THR A 36 7.74 -10.24 0.23
CA THR A 36 7.52 -11.57 -0.38
C THR A 36 8.18 -11.71 -1.75
N VAL A 37 8.35 -10.59 -2.47
CA VAL A 37 9.10 -10.50 -3.72
C VAL A 37 10.43 -9.80 -3.45
N PHE A 38 11.54 -10.55 -3.52
CA PHE A 38 12.89 -10.09 -3.18
C PHE A 38 13.57 -9.29 -4.30
N TYR A 39 12.80 -8.37 -4.88
CA TYR A 39 13.28 -7.30 -5.74
C TYR A 39 12.69 -5.99 -5.22
N LEU A 40 13.41 -4.87 -5.36
CA LEU A 40 12.90 -3.57 -4.94
C LEU A 40 11.61 -3.26 -5.70
N HIS A 41 10.52 -3.06 -4.96
CA HIS A 41 9.25 -2.61 -5.51
C HIS A 41 8.64 -1.58 -4.55
N VAL A 42 8.00 -0.57 -5.14
CA VAL A 42 7.28 0.48 -4.41
C VAL A 42 5.79 0.20 -4.55
N HIS A 43 5.11 0.11 -3.42
CA HIS A 43 3.65 0.08 -3.41
C HIS A 43 3.13 1.52 -3.51
N VAL A 44 2.22 1.76 -4.44
CA VAL A 44 1.42 3.00 -4.53
C VAL A 44 -0.04 2.58 -4.46
N ILE A 45 -0.68 2.88 -3.33
CA ILE A 45 -2.00 2.36 -2.99
C ILE A 45 -2.97 3.53 -2.84
N PRO A 46 -3.91 3.74 -3.79
CA PRO A 46 -5.01 4.68 -3.67
C PRO A 46 -5.83 4.45 -2.40
N ARG A 47 -6.22 5.53 -1.71
CA ARG A 47 -7.04 5.53 -0.51
C ARG A 47 -8.27 6.42 -0.70
N TYR A 48 -9.36 6.03 -0.07
CA TYR A 48 -10.63 6.75 -0.12
C TYR A 48 -11.18 6.96 1.28
N GLN A 49 -11.94 8.04 1.49
CA GLN A 49 -12.63 8.25 2.75
C GLN A 49 -13.59 7.08 3.02
N GLY A 50 -13.42 6.42 4.17
CA GLY A 50 -14.24 5.29 4.59
C GLY A 50 -13.85 3.93 3.98
N ASP A 51 -12.74 3.82 3.24
CA ASP A 51 -12.26 2.52 2.72
C ASP A 51 -11.81 1.55 3.83
N VAL A 52 -11.47 2.08 5.00
CA VAL A 52 -11.21 1.35 6.24
C VAL A 52 -11.91 2.04 7.42
N SER A 53 -12.32 1.26 8.41
CA SER A 53 -13.05 1.78 9.58
C SER A 53 -12.19 2.68 10.48
N ASP A 54 -10.89 2.41 10.57
CA ASP A 54 -9.93 3.23 11.32
C ASP A 54 -8.66 3.41 10.48
N PRO A 55 -8.36 4.62 9.97
CA PRO A 55 -7.22 4.84 9.09
C PRO A 55 -5.87 4.88 9.82
N ARG A 56 -5.85 4.85 11.17
CA ARG A 56 -4.60 4.82 11.95
C ARG A 56 -3.82 3.55 11.62
N GLY A 57 -2.49 3.67 11.55
CA GLY A 57 -1.58 2.56 11.19
C GLY A 57 -1.11 2.55 9.73
N GLY A 58 -1.72 3.34 8.85
CA GLY A 58 -1.25 3.56 7.48
C GLY A 58 -1.20 2.26 6.66
N ILE A 59 -0.04 1.95 6.07
CA ILE A 59 0.15 0.75 5.21
C ILE A 59 -0.21 -0.56 5.91
N ARG A 60 -0.07 -0.61 7.24
CA ARG A 60 -0.36 -1.82 8.02
C ARG A 60 -1.86 -2.09 8.16
N ASN A 61 -2.71 -1.14 7.80
CA ASN A 61 -4.15 -1.19 8.03
C ASN A 61 -4.96 -0.81 6.79
N ILE A 62 -4.55 -1.29 5.61
CA ILE A 62 -5.21 -0.98 4.32
C ILE A 62 -6.41 -1.91 4.06
N LYS A 63 -6.30 -3.20 4.41
CA LYS A 63 -7.38 -4.19 4.26
C LYS A 63 -7.06 -5.44 5.07
N LYS A 64 -8.08 -6.16 5.54
CA LYS A 64 -7.90 -7.55 6.00
C LYS A 64 -7.38 -8.41 4.85
N SER A 65 -6.41 -9.27 5.15
CA SER A 65 -5.92 -10.23 4.17
C SER A 65 -7.06 -11.13 3.73
N LEU A 66 -7.31 -11.20 2.41
CA LEU A 66 -8.31 -12.10 1.85
C LEU A 66 -7.82 -13.56 1.83
N VAL A 67 -6.49 -13.73 1.87
CA VAL A 67 -5.84 -15.03 2.04
C VAL A 67 -5.45 -15.15 3.51
N PRO A 68 -5.90 -16.16 4.24
CA PRO A 68 -5.47 -16.38 5.61
C PRO A 68 -3.94 -16.54 5.62
N ASN A 69 -3.24 -15.61 6.27
CA ASN A 69 -1.87 -15.86 6.67
C ASN A 69 -1.94 -16.90 7.80
N THR A 70 -1.09 -17.91 7.80
CA THR A 70 -0.96 -18.82 8.95
C THR A 70 -0.69 -17.96 10.20
N GLY A 71 -1.70 -17.82 11.07
CA GLY A 71 -1.65 -17.00 12.29
C GLY A 71 -2.49 -15.71 12.31
N GLU A 72 -3.09 -15.25 11.21
CA GLU A 72 -4.03 -14.10 11.27
C GLU A 72 -5.45 -14.60 11.61
N GLY A 73 -5.66 -14.83 12.91
CA GLY A 73 -6.91 -15.31 13.52
C GLY A 73 -6.85 -15.51 15.05
N GLU A 74 -5.76 -15.17 15.71
CA GLU A 74 -5.64 -15.15 17.18
C GLU A 74 -5.73 -13.71 17.70
N GLU A 75 -6.94 -13.14 17.62
CA GLU A 75 -7.64 -12.30 18.62
C GLU A 75 -8.98 -11.80 18.03
#